data_AF-A0A2U3PBX5-F1
#
_entry.id   AF-A0A2U3PBX5-F1
#
_cell.length_a   1.000
_cell.length_b   1.000
_cell.length_c   1.000
_cell.angle_alpha   90.00
_cell.angle_beta   90.00
_cell.angle_gamma   90.00
#
_symmetry.space_group_name_H-M   'P 1'
#
loop_
_entity.id
_entity.type
_entity.pdbx_description
1 polymer ?
#
loop_
_entity_poly.entity_id
_entity_poly.type
_entity_poly.pdbx_seq_one_letter_code
_entity_poly.pdbx_strand_id
1 'polypeptide(L)' 'VPIGAGCKICDRPACPQRAFPYLGHPVRVDPHSSTELPYPPAIAP' A
#
# COMPACT_ATOMS: atom_id res chain seq x y z
N VAL A 1 11.30 14.56 3.47
CA VAL A 1 10.33 13.47 3.80
C VAL A 1 9.17 13.55 2.81
N PRO A 2 8.91 12.53 1.99
CA PRO A 2 7.67 12.51 1.22
C PRO A 2 6.51 12.20 2.16
N ILE A 3 5.52 13.08 2.20
CA ILE A 3 4.25 12.87 2.90
C ILE A 3 3.10 12.96 1.90
N GLY A 4 1.99 12.29 2.21
CA GLY A 4 0.78 12.31 1.39
C GLY A 4 -0.39 12.83 2.22
N ALA A 5 -1.47 13.23 1.56
CA ALA A 5 -2.63 13.85 2.21
C ALA A 5 -3.41 12.89 3.14
N GLY A 6 -3.20 11.58 3.02
CA GLY A 6 -3.78 10.56 3.90
C GLY A 6 -3.72 9.16 3.28
N CYS A 7 -3.65 8.11 4.10
CA CYS A 7 -3.39 6.75 3.61
C CYS A 7 -4.40 6.26 2.56
N LYS A 8 -5.70 6.54 2.76
CA LYS A 8 -6.78 6.12 1.86
C LYS A 8 -6.69 6.73 0.45
N ILE A 9 -6.04 7.89 0.31
CA ILE A 9 -5.93 8.63 -0.96
C ILE A 9 -4.49 8.80 -1.44
N CYS A 10 -3.51 8.28 -0.70
CA CYS A 10 -2.10 8.34 -1.04
C CYS A 10 -1.74 7.15 -1.96
N ASP A 11 -1.30 7.47 -3.17
CA ASP A 11 -0.95 6.56 -4.27
C ASP A 11 0.49 6.00 -4.19
N ARG A 12 1.28 6.43 -3.20
CA ARG A 12 2.67 5.95 -3.04
C ARG A 12 2.78 4.42 -2.95
N PRO A 13 3.58 3.76 -3.80
CA PRO A 13 3.57 2.30 -3.90
C PRO A 13 4.27 1.59 -2.74
N ALA A 14 5.25 2.22 -2.09
CA ALA A 14 6.08 1.61 -1.05
C ALA A 14 6.17 2.49 0.21
N CYS A 15 5.03 2.71 0.88
CA CYS A 15 4.98 3.44 2.15
C CYS A 15 4.99 2.45 3.33
N PRO A 16 6.11 2.25 4.05
CA PRO A 16 6.16 1.33 5.19
C PRO A 16 5.27 1.78 6.37
N GLN A 17 4.89 3.06 6.39
CA GLN A 17 4.04 3.65 7.44
C GLN A 17 2.55 3.68 7.05
N ARG A 18 2.14 2.96 5.99
CA ARG A 18 0.75 2.98 5.53
C ARG A 18 -0.18 2.34 6.58
N ALA A 19 -1.13 3.13 7.09
CA ALA A 19 -2.12 2.66 8.07
C ALA A 19 -3.40 2.09 7.43
N PHE A 20 -3.76 2.57 6.23
CA PHE A 20 -4.98 2.14 5.52
C PHE A 20 -4.71 1.88 4.03
N PRO A 21 -5.44 0.95 3.38
CA PRO A 21 -5.32 0.69 1.95
C PRO A 21 -5.76 1.89 1.12
N TYR A 22 -5.16 2.05 -0.06
CA TYR A 22 -5.56 3.05 -1.05
C TYR A 22 -6.90 2.69 -1.69
N LEU A 23 -7.76 3.68 -1.93
CA LEU A 23 -9.11 3.47 -2.45
C LEU A 23 -9.17 3.27 -3.96
N GLY A 24 -8.17 3.71 -4.72
CA GLY A 24 -8.19 3.65 -6.19
C GLY A 24 -7.83 2.29 -6.77
N HIS A 25 -7.52 1.28 -5.95
CA HIS A 25 -7.33 -0.10 -6.39
C HIS A 25 -7.78 -1.10 -5.31
N PRO A 26 -8.17 -2.34 -5.68
CA PRO A 26 -8.46 -3.38 -4.70
C PRO A 26 -7.22 -3.78 -3.88
N VAL A 27 -7.45 -4.35 -2.70
CA VAL A 27 -6.39 -4.95 -1.89
C VAL A 27 -6.09 -6.35 -2.43
N ARG A 28 -4.81 -6.61 -2.72
CA ARG A 28 -4.34 -7.95 -3.06
C ARG A 28 -4.00 -8.71 -1.78
N VAL A 29 -4.53 -9.91 -1.64
CA VAL A 29 -4.17 -10.85 -0.56
C VAL A 29 -3.56 -12.08 -1.20
N ASP A 30 -2.36 -12.44 -0.76
CA ASP A 30 -1.63 -13.64 -1.18
C ASP A 30 -1.21 -14.43 0.07
N PRO A 31 -1.82 -15.59 0.34
CA PRO A 31 -1.51 -16.41 1.53
C PRO A 31 -0.07 -16.95 1.58
N HIS A 32 0.66 -16.93 0.47
CA HIS A 32 2.02 -17.44 0.37
C HIS A 32 3.09 -16.34 0.37
N SER A 33 2.68 -15.07 0.56
CA SER A 33 3.56 -13.90 0.57
C SER A 33 3.52 -13.18 1.90
N SER A 34 4.68 -12.72 2.35
CA SER A 34 4.84 -11.84 3.51
C SER A 34 5.77 -10.69 3.13
N THR A 35 5.40 -9.47 3.48
CA THR A 35 6.14 -8.26 3.15
C THR A 35 6.14 -7.29 4.33
N GLU A 36 7.16 -6.44 4.40
CA GLU A 36 7.22 -5.34 5.37
C GLU A 36 6.34 -4.15 4.97
N LEU A 37 5.79 -4.14 3.75
CA LEU A 37 4.91 -3.08 3.25
C LEU A 37 3.44 -3.41 3.54
N PRO A 38 2.73 -2.61 4.37
CA PRO A 38 1.30 -2.80 4.56
C PRO A 38 0.53 -2.46 3.28
N TYR A 39 -0.44 -3.29 2.91
CA TYR A 39 -1.29 -3.13 1.72
C TYR A 39 -0.49 -2.80 0.44
N PRO A 40 0.44 -3.68 0.02
CA PRO A 40 1.26 -3.43 -1.16
C PRO A 40 0.35 -3.36 -2.41
N PRO A 41 0.67 -2.49 -3.38
CA PRO A 41 -0.05 -2.46 -4.65
C PRO A 41 0.07 -3.82 -5.34
N ALA A 42 -0.96 -4.21 -6.08
CA ALA A 42 -0.95 -5.47 -6.83
C ALA A 42 0.18 -5.55 -7.88
N ILE A 43 0.70 -4.39 -8.26
CA ILE A 43 1.86 -4.16 -9.12
C ILE A 43 3.09 -4.00 -8.21
N ALA A 44 3.53 -5.08 -7.59
CA ALA A 44 4.95 -5.17 -7.24
C ALA A 44 5.70 -5.46 -8.55
N PRO A 45 6.81 -4.78 -8.86
CA PRO A 45 7.63 -5.14 -10.01
C PRO A 45 8.12 -6.59 -9.92
#